data_AF-A0AA38IC40-F1
#
_entry.id   AF-A0AA38IC40-F1
#
_cell.length_a   1.000
_cell.length_b   1.000
_cell.length_c   1.000
_cell.angle_alpha   90.00
_cell.angle_beta   90.00
_cell.angle_gamma   90.00
#
_symmetry.space_group_name_H-M   'P 1'
#
loop_
_entity.id
_entity.type
_entity.pdbx_description
1 polymer ?
#
loop_
_entity_poly.entity_id
_entity_poly.type
_entity_poly.pdbx_seq_one_letter_code
_entity_poly.pdbx_strand_id
1 'polypeptide(L)'
;MGGGNTHYDGAEGVGHGEEIGYLFCSGDGCNGNNFPEADKVTRQRLIKLWTDFAKYRNPTPEASELLQNIVWPAVSTDNGDLYYVDINENLEIKNHPKEATYGAWVELYNSLGFDDFDTY
;
A
#
# COMPACT_ATOMS: atom_id res chain seq x y z
N MET A 1 -1.12 16.88 4.45
CA MET A 1 -1.16 15.44 4.19
C MET A 1 0.26 15.08 3.82
N GLY A 2 0.71 13.88 4.16
CA GLY A 2 2.08 13.43 3.97
C GLY A 2 3.18 14.40 4.46
N GLY A 3 4.42 14.12 4.05
CA GLY A 3 5.55 15.03 4.23
C GLY A 3 6.15 15.05 5.64
N GLY A 4 5.94 14.01 6.43
CA GLY A 4 6.72 13.79 7.65
C GLY A 4 8.21 13.75 7.30
N ASN A 5 9.02 14.59 7.93
CA ASN A 5 10.48 14.62 7.70
C ASN A 5 11.23 13.63 8.62
N THR A 6 10.52 12.62 9.12
CA THR A 6 11.08 11.63 10.02
C THR A 6 11.38 10.38 9.22
N HIS A 7 12.66 10.04 9.14
CA HIS A 7 13.14 8.86 8.46
C HIS A 7 13.76 7.90 9.47
N TYR A 8 13.37 6.64 9.40
CA TYR A 8 14.02 5.56 10.15
C TYR A 8 14.47 4.47 9.18
N ASP A 9 15.71 4.02 9.33
CA ASP A 9 16.24 2.90 8.55
C ASP A 9 15.33 1.67 8.72
N GLY A 10 14.83 1.15 7.59
CA GLY A 10 13.92 0.00 7.54
C GLY A 10 12.41 0.33 7.64
N ALA A 11 12.03 1.51 8.13
CA ALA A 11 10.63 1.98 8.21
C ALA A 11 10.31 3.16 7.27
N GLU A 12 11.32 3.67 6.55
CA GLU A 12 11.19 4.78 5.60
C GLU A 12 10.55 6.04 6.21
N GLY A 13 9.88 6.85 5.38
CA GLY A 13 9.36 8.17 5.75
C GLY A 13 7.84 8.24 5.97
N VAL A 14 7.10 7.14 5.81
CA VAL A 14 5.63 7.12 5.94
C VAL A 14 5.26 6.40 7.25
N GLY A 15 4.72 7.17 8.20
CA GLY A 15 4.28 6.65 9.48
C GLY A 15 3.06 5.72 9.38
N HIS A 16 2.92 4.83 10.38
CA HIS A 16 1.76 3.95 10.48
C HIS A 16 0.45 4.75 10.60
N GLY A 17 -0.51 4.47 9.72
CA GLY A 17 -1.83 5.11 9.72
C GLY A 17 -1.90 6.44 8.97
N GLU A 18 -0.82 6.89 8.32
CA GLU A 18 -0.84 8.12 7.52
C GLU A 18 -1.81 8.04 6.32
N GLU A 19 -2.06 6.85 5.78
CA GLU A 19 -2.98 6.61 4.67
C GLU A 19 -4.45 6.91 5.04
N ILE A 20 -4.79 6.81 6.33
CA ILE A 20 -6.15 7.05 6.83
C ILE A 20 -6.60 8.47 6.48
N GLY A 21 -5.69 9.46 6.56
CA GLY A 21 -5.99 10.86 6.21
C GLY A 21 -6.29 11.09 4.73
N TYR A 22 -5.89 10.17 3.86
CA TYR A 22 -6.23 10.19 2.43
C TYR A 22 -7.59 9.53 2.16
N LEU A 23 -8.00 8.54 2.95
CA LEU A 23 -9.30 7.85 2.80
C LEU A 23 -10.44 8.60 3.50
N PHE A 24 -10.18 9.09 4.71
CA PHE A 24 -11.16 9.72 5.58
C PHE A 24 -10.66 11.10 5.98
N CYS A 25 -11.56 12.07 6.02
CA CYS A 25 -11.22 13.42 6.48
C CYS A 25 -11.89 13.71 7.83
N SER A 26 -11.20 14.49 8.66
CA SER A 26 -11.72 15.01 9.94
C SER A 26 -11.23 16.44 10.15
N GLY A 27 -12.12 17.32 10.62
CA GLY A 27 -11.78 18.73 10.90
C GLY A 27 -11.16 19.42 9.68
N ASP A 28 -10.03 20.11 9.90
CA ASP A 28 -9.29 20.81 8.85
C ASP A 28 -8.78 19.89 7.73
N GLY A 29 -8.69 18.57 7.99
CA GLY A 29 -8.37 17.55 6.99
C GLY A 29 -9.39 17.44 5.85
N CYS A 30 -10.60 17.97 6.04
CA CYS A 30 -11.63 18.02 5.01
C CYS A 30 -11.45 19.19 4.04
N ASN A 31 -10.66 20.22 4.40
CA ASN A 31 -10.37 21.33 3.50
C ASN A 31 -9.21 20.97 2.56
N GLY A 32 -9.56 20.45 1.38
CA GLY A 32 -8.60 20.05 0.35
C GLY A 32 -7.65 21.17 -0.13
N ASN A 33 -7.99 22.45 0.07
CA ASN A 33 -7.15 23.57 -0.35
C ASN A 33 -5.86 23.72 0.49
N ASN A 34 -5.79 23.07 1.66
CA ASN A 34 -4.65 23.14 2.56
C ASN A 34 -3.53 22.16 2.19
N PHE A 35 -3.70 21.35 1.14
CA PHE A 35 -2.76 20.30 0.77
C PHE A 35 -2.09 20.53 -0.59
N PRO A 36 -0.82 20.13 -0.76
CA PRO A 36 -0.16 20.05 -2.06
C PRO A 36 -1.00 19.27 -3.08
N GLU A 37 -0.82 19.58 -4.37
CA GLU A 37 -1.59 18.91 -5.43
C GLU A 37 -1.30 17.41 -5.50
N ALA A 38 -0.06 17.01 -5.24
CA ALA A 38 0.33 15.59 -5.18
C ALA A 38 -0.51 14.81 -4.14
N ASP A 39 -0.76 15.38 -2.96
CA ASP A 39 -1.59 14.74 -1.94
C ASP A 39 -3.05 14.60 -2.37
N LYS A 40 -3.59 15.61 -3.06
CA LYS A 40 -4.96 15.56 -3.58
C LYS A 40 -5.10 14.46 -4.62
N VAL A 41 -4.12 14.31 -5.49
CA VAL A 41 -4.05 13.23 -6.48
C VAL A 41 -3.96 11.87 -5.78
N THR A 42 -3.07 11.71 -4.80
CA THR A 42 -2.94 10.46 -4.01
C THR A 42 -4.24 10.12 -3.29
N ARG A 43 -4.92 11.12 -2.71
CA ARG A 43 -6.26 10.95 -2.11
C ARG A 43 -7.28 10.44 -3.11
N GLN A 44 -7.35 11.05 -4.30
CA GLN A 44 -8.26 10.62 -5.35
C GLN A 44 -7.95 9.18 -5.80
N ARG A 45 -6.68 8.81 -5.93
CA ARG A 45 -6.23 7.45 -6.27
C ARG A 45 -6.68 6.43 -5.24
N LEU A 46 -6.40 6.68 -3.95
CA LEU A 46 -6.79 5.79 -2.84
C LEU A 46 -8.32 5.61 -2.78
N ILE A 47 -9.08 6.70 -2.90
CA ILE A 47 -10.55 6.61 -2.92
C ILE A 47 -11.04 5.79 -4.13
N LYS A 48 -10.47 5.99 -5.33
CA LYS A 48 -10.85 5.23 -6.53
C LYS A 48 -10.57 3.73 -6.36
N LEU A 49 -9.35 3.37 -5.93
CA LEU A 49 -8.96 1.97 -5.70
C LEU A 49 -9.91 1.27 -4.71
N TRP A 50 -10.20 1.91 -3.56
CA TRP A 50 -11.08 1.33 -2.53
C TRP A 50 -12.53 1.22 -3.01
N THR A 51 -13.05 2.25 -3.69
CA THR A 51 -14.45 2.27 -4.13
C THR A 51 -14.70 1.34 -5.32
N ASP A 52 -13.73 1.18 -6.22
CA ASP A 52 -13.80 0.19 -7.29
C ASP A 52 -13.75 -1.24 -6.73
N PHE A 53 -12.87 -1.50 -5.77
CA PHE A 53 -12.84 -2.79 -5.10
C PHE A 53 -14.18 -3.10 -4.42
N ALA A 54 -14.77 -2.13 -3.72
CA ALA A 54 -16.08 -2.29 -3.09
C ALA A 54 -17.20 -2.57 -4.10
N LYS A 55 -17.16 -1.96 -5.30
CA LYS A 55 -18.18 -2.12 -6.35
C LYS A 55 -18.01 -3.40 -7.17
N TYR A 56 -16.77 -3.76 -7.50
CA TYR A 56 -16.46 -4.73 -8.54
C TYR A 56 -15.63 -5.93 -8.06
N ARG A 57 -15.15 -5.90 -6.80
CA ARG A 57 -14.16 -6.84 -6.26
C ARG A 57 -12.84 -6.83 -7.05
N ASN A 58 -12.57 -5.72 -7.74
CA ASN A 58 -11.35 -5.46 -8.49
C ASN A 58 -11.04 -3.95 -8.35
N PRO A 59 -9.87 -3.55 -7.80
CA PRO A 59 -9.53 -2.14 -7.60
C PRO A 59 -9.17 -1.39 -8.90
N THR A 60 -8.92 -2.11 -10.00
CA THR A 60 -8.60 -1.57 -11.33
C THR A 60 -9.42 -2.30 -12.41
N PRO A 61 -10.76 -2.18 -12.40
CA PRO A 61 -11.64 -2.90 -13.32
C PRO A 61 -11.52 -2.40 -14.77
N GLU A 62 -11.09 -1.14 -14.94
CA GLU A 62 -10.88 -0.47 -16.22
C GLU A 62 -9.64 0.43 -16.12
N ALA A 63 -8.99 0.69 -17.26
CA ALA A 63 -7.86 1.61 -17.31
C ALA A 63 -8.31 3.04 -16.96
N SER A 64 -7.48 3.74 -16.18
CA SER A 64 -7.77 5.11 -15.73
C SER A 64 -6.49 5.93 -15.74
N GLU A 65 -6.53 7.11 -16.36
CA GLU A 65 -5.42 8.06 -16.33
C GLU A 65 -5.04 8.47 -14.90
N LEU A 66 -6.05 8.60 -14.01
CA LEU A 66 -5.83 8.89 -12.58
C LEU A 66 -4.98 7.81 -11.92
N LEU A 67 -5.22 6.55 -12.28
CA LEU A 67 -4.47 5.39 -11.82
C LEU A 67 -3.29 5.06 -12.76
N GLN A 68 -2.84 6.00 -13.60
CA GLN A 68 -1.72 5.81 -14.52
C GLN A 68 -1.83 4.55 -15.40
N ASN A 69 -3.07 4.13 -15.67
CA ASN A 69 -3.42 2.93 -16.43
C ASN A 69 -2.81 1.62 -15.88
N ILE A 70 -2.50 1.57 -14.57
CA ILE A 70 -2.07 0.31 -13.95
C ILE A 70 -3.22 -0.70 -13.95
N VAL A 71 -2.86 -1.98 -14.05
CA VAL A 71 -3.75 -3.11 -13.76
C VAL A 71 -3.16 -3.81 -12.55
N TRP A 72 -3.86 -3.77 -11.42
CA TRP A 72 -3.43 -4.44 -10.20
C TRP A 72 -3.69 -5.94 -10.34
N PRO A 73 -2.64 -6.79 -10.44
CA PRO A 73 -2.83 -8.23 -10.53
C PRO A 73 -3.45 -8.79 -9.24
N ALA A 74 -4.24 -9.85 -9.37
CA ALA A 74 -4.66 -10.62 -8.22
C ALA A 74 -3.43 -11.22 -7.52
N VAL A 75 -3.48 -11.30 -6.19
CA VAL A 75 -2.48 -12.05 -5.42
C VAL A 75 -2.43 -13.49 -5.94
N SER A 76 -1.22 -13.94 -6.24
CA SER A 76 -0.89 -15.34 -6.42
C SER A 76 0.11 -15.71 -5.32
N THR A 77 0.19 -16.98 -4.95
CA THR A 77 1.31 -17.52 -4.16
C THR A 77 2.12 -18.53 -4.98
N ASP A 78 1.81 -18.64 -6.26
CA ASP A 78 2.57 -19.47 -7.19
C ASP A 78 3.98 -18.89 -7.32
N ASN A 79 4.99 -19.76 -7.30
CA ASN A 79 6.40 -19.40 -7.44
C ASN A 79 6.94 -18.39 -6.39
N GLY A 80 6.20 -18.11 -5.31
CA GLY A 80 6.60 -17.13 -4.29
C GLY A 80 6.44 -15.67 -4.71
N ASP A 81 5.73 -15.40 -5.81
CA ASP A 81 5.38 -14.04 -6.21
C ASP A 81 4.35 -13.45 -5.25
N LEU A 82 4.51 -12.17 -4.91
CA LEU A 82 3.56 -11.37 -4.14
C LEU A 82 3.52 -9.97 -4.72
N TYR A 83 2.76 -9.81 -5.81
CA TYR A 83 2.61 -8.52 -6.48
C TYR A 83 1.83 -7.53 -5.63
N TYR A 84 2.30 -6.29 -5.59
CA TYR A 84 1.67 -5.18 -4.89
C TYR A 84 1.78 -3.88 -5.69
N VAL A 85 0.88 -2.93 -5.41
CA VAL A 85 0.97 -1.57 -5.94
C VAL A 85 1.76 -0.74 -4.95
N ASP A 86 2.90 -0.21 -5.38
CA ASP A 86 3.61 0.84 -4.67
C ASP A 86 2.94 2.18 -4.96
N ILE A 87 2.34 2.79 -3.93
CA ILE A 87 1.58 4.04 -4.04
C ILE A 87 2.48 5.18 -3.56
N ASN A 88 3.18 5.80 -4.51
CA ASN A 88 3.98 6.99 -4.29
C ASN A 88 3.48 8.13 -5.20
N GLU A 89 4.35 9.09 -5.57
CA GLU A 89 4.03 10.08 -6.62
C GLU A 89 3.54 9.41 -7.92
N ASN A 90 4.10 8.24 -8.23
CA ASN A 90 3.64 7.33 -9.28
C ASN A 90 3.15 6.00 -8.68
N LEU A 91 2.33 5.28 -9.44
CA LEU A 91 1.86 3.95 -9.15
C LEU A 91 2.71 2.93 -9.90
N GLU A 92 3.32 2.01 -9.18
CA GLU A 92 4.16 0.96 -9.77
C GLU A 92 3.71 -0.42 -9.28
N ILE A 93 3.63 -1.39 -10.19
CA ILE A 93 3.46 -2.80 -9.79
C ILE A 93 4.84 -3.35 -9.45
N LYS A 94 5.02 -3.72 -8.18
CA LYS A 94 6.24 -4.34 -7.66
C LYS A 94 5.95 -5.75 -7.19
N ASN A 95 7.00 -6.51 -6.91
CA ASN A 95 6.94 -7.88 -6.43
C ASN A 95 7.89 -8.05 -5.22
N HIS A 96 7.68 -9.09 -4.41
CA HIS A 96 8.52 -9.45 -3.26
C HIS A 96 8.72 -8.28 -2.26
N PRO A 97 7.65 -7.82 -1.57
CA PRO A 97 7.74 -6.68 -0.66
C PRO A 97 8.71 -6.97 0.48
N LYS A 98 9.68 -6.06 0.70
CA LYS A 98 10.71 -6.17 1.74
C LYS A 98 11.43 -7.54 1.75
N GLU A 99 11.72 -8.09 0.57
CA GLU A 99 12.25 -9.44 0.36
C GLU A 99 13.38 -9.83 1.33
N ALA A 100 14.40 -9.00 1.48
CA ALA A 100 15.52 -9.28 2.38
C ALA A 100 15.09 -9.40 3.85
N THR A 101 14.22 -8.50 4.32
CA THR A 101 13.71 -8.55 5.71
C THR A 101 12.80 -9.76 5.89
N TYR A 102 11.89 -10.01 4.95
CA TYR A 102 10.98 -11.15 5.01
C TYR A 102 11.73 -12.48 4.99
N GLY A 103 12.72 -12.62 4.10
CA GLY A 103 13.59 -13.80 4.02
C GLY A 103 14.32 -14.07 5.32
N ALA A 104 14.92 -13.05 5.93
CA ALA A 104 15.61 -13.20 7.22
C ALA A 104 14.66 -13.67 8.35
N TRP A 105 13.41 -13.18 8.37
CA TRP A 105 12.40 -13.65 9.34
C TRP A 105 12.00 -15.10 9.09
N VAL A 106 11.81 -15.51 7.84
CA VAL A 106 11.50 -16.89 7.46
C VAL A 106 12.65 -17.83 7.85
N GLU A 107 13.90 -17.44 7.58
CA GLU A 107 15.09 -18.20 7.98
C GLU A 107 15.19 -18.35 9.50
N LEU A 108 15.03 -17.25 10.25
CA LEU A 108 15.02 -17.28 11.70
C LEU A 108 13.92 -18.21 12.21
N TYR A 109 12.71 -18.07 11.70
CA TYR A 109 11.58 -18.90 12.11
C TYR A 109 11.86 -20.39 11.87
N ASN A 110 12.33 -20.75 10.67
CA ASN A 110 12.67 -22.13 10.33
C ASN A 110 13.78 -22.69 11.24
N SER A 111 14.72 -21.85 11.69
CA SER A 111 15.79 -22.26 12.60
C SER A 111 15.31 -22.61 14.01
N LEU A 112 14.15 -22.10 14.43
CA LEU A 112 13.58 -22.34 15.76
C LEU A 112 12.91 -23.72 15.88
N GLY A 113 12.62 -24.37 14.74
CA GLY A 113 12.08 -25.74 14.71
C GLY A 113 10.67 -25.86 15.31
N PHE A 114 9.90 -24.77 15.36
CA PHE A 114 8.49 -24.82 15.76
C PHE A 114 7.66 -25.51 14.67
N ASP A 115 6.97 -26.58 15.04
CA ASP A 115 6.07 -27.37 14.19
C ASP A 115 4.61 -27.35 14.68
N ASP A 116 4.39 -27.00 15.96
CA ASP A 116 3.06 -26.83 16.55
C ASP A 116 2.50 -25.42 16.27
N PHE A 117 1.56 -25.36 15.32
CA PHE A 117 0.74 -24.18 15.09
C PHE A 117 -0.54 -24.26 15.93
N ASP A 118 -0.63 -23.42 16.96
CA ASP A 118 -1.91 -23.03 17.54
C ASP A 118 -2.07 -21.51 17.34
N THR A 119 -2.75 -21.15 16.25
CA THR A 119 -3.25 -19.78 16.05
C THR A 119 -4.74 -19.85 16.35
N TYR A 120 -5.13 -19.32 17.51
CA TYR A 120 -6.53 -19.15 17.92
C TYR A 120 -7.35 -18.39 16.87
#